data_AF-A0A3N6FYA9-F1
#
_entry.id   AF-A0A3N6FYA9-F1
#
_cell.length_a   1.000
_cell.length_b   1.000
_cell.length_c   1.000
_cell.angle_alpha   90.00
_cell.angle_beta   90.00
_cell.angle_gamma   90.00
#
_symmetry.space_group_name_H-M   'P 1'
#
loop_
_entity.id
_entity.type
_entity.pdbx_description
1 polymer ?
#
loop_
_entity_poly.entity_id
_entity_poly.type
_entity_poly.pdbx_seq_one_letter_code
_entity_poly.pdbx_strand_id
1 'polypeptide(L)'
;MRELTEETRLTARMEDAHVVTVLHDDRLDVRRITAVVRLTGWGGDLGLPEPHRFVRWEWHDLPTLTTLGKIFAPSAQALNAVWPGILPGLPPVHSYVCAATVPPVPGEPAEAVRLRGRMADIVTGNNWAPSPRVQAALREVPRHRFVPEAPLETAYHDDLAVVTVRDSSRTALSSVSAAWLQAHMIEELRLEPGTTVLEVGSGGYNAELLAHVVGRRGRVVTVDNIDPHVVHRTQRLCAEAGSGRVTALLGDGGLGAPGHVPARGFDGVVITHSTADIAPSWREQFAEGARLVVPLEMGGYTRTLTLVRRGDVLHAEHWTYCGFVRDRGAAARTAPAVPLAGGEVTVRWEDGPPGDTAGLDEALRGPRHELTTGLVVRGTFNFETLQVYAATTLPGFCRLTAPEGATPVAQQDAAAMLGDGSLAYLTHRVVEDAPDPADRLTEFFIHAHGPAADELAKRFADCVRTWDQKVRESGYPPMTVHPAGTPDEQLPVGDVLDKPFARLVFQWPGRVPDGTPDRLAAGGEHA
;
A
#
# COMPACT_ATOMS: atom_id res chain seq x y z
N MET A 1 -10.76 -22.66 34.55
CA MET A 1 -10.34 -22.23 35.90
C MET A 1 -9.87 -23.38 36.74
N ARG A 2 -10.73 -24.34 37.10
CA ARG A 2 -10.33 -25.56 37.83
C ARG A 2 -9.15 -26.28 37.14
N GLU A 3 -9.33 -26.61 35.85
CA GLU A 3 -8.30 -27.30 35.06
C GLU A 3 -6.96 -26.55 35.04
N LEU A 4 -6.98 -25.21 34.91
CA LEU A 4 -5.77 -24.38 34.99
C LEU A 4 -5.01 -24.64 36.30
N THR A 5 -5.71 -24.62 37.44
CA THR A 5 -5.09 -24.82 38.75
C THR A 5 -4.61 -26.26 38.96
N GLU A 6 -5.41 -27.24 38.56
CA GLU A 6 -5.06 -28.67 38.68
C GLU A 6 -3.87 -29.05 37.79
N GLU A 7 -3.79 -28.52 36.57
CA GLU A 7 -2.76 -28.90 35.60
C GLU A 7 -1.47 -28.07 35.74
N THR A 8 -1.56 -26.79 36.13
CA THR A 8 -0.42 -25.84 36.07
C THR A 8 -0.05 -25.17 37.40
N ARG A 9 -0.87 -25.34 38.45
CA ARG A 9 -0.88 -24.52 39.70
C ARG A 9 -1.25 -23.04 39.54
N LEU A 10 -1.44 -22.57 38.31
CA LEU A 10 -1.87 -21.20 38.10
C LEU A 10 -3.32 -21.01 38.53
N THR A 11 -3.61 -19.87 39.11
CA THR A 11 -4.94 -19.45 39.53
C THR A 11 -5.32 -18.19 38.80
N ALA A 12 -6.59 -18.02 38.48
CA ALA A 12 -7.12 -16.78 37.97
C ALA A 12 -8.55 -16.58 38.48
N ARG A 13 -9.02 -15.33 38.52
CA ARG A 13 -10.38 -15.02 38.94
C ARG A 13 -11.33 -15.19 37.75
N MET A 14 -12.62 -15.47 38.01
CA MET A 14 -13.60 -15.60 36.93
C MET A 14 -13.77 -14.30 36.14
N GLU A 15 -13.63 -13.14 36.79
CA GLU A 15 -13.66 -11.82 36.15
C GLU A 15 -12.49 -11.56 35.20
N ASP A 16 -11.39 -12.30 35.34
CA ASP A 16 -10.21 -12.22 34.49
C ASP A 16 -10.21 -13.28 33.37
N ALA A 17 -11.27 -14.09 33.26
CA ALA A 17 -11.38 -15.21 32.31
C ALA A 17 -12.43 -14.92 31.23
N HIS A 18 -11.97 -14.77 29.98
CA HIS A 18 -12.80 -14.34 28.86
C HIS A 18 -12.85 -15.42 27.79
N VAL A 19 -14.05 -15.92 27.48
CA VAL A 19 -14.27 -16.82 26.35
C VAL A 19 -14.18 -16.00 25.06
N VAL A 20 -13.15 -16.26 24.25
CA VAL A 20 -12.88 -15.53 23.01
C VAL A 20 -13.66 -16.13 21.85
N THR A 21 -13.63 -17.46 21.74
CA THR A 21 -14.38 -18.19 20.71
C THR A 21 -14.65 -19.62 21.17
N VAL A 22 -15.65 -20.23 20.56
CA VAL A 22 -15.89 -21.66 20.62
C VAL A 22 -15.61 -22.26 19.25
N LEU A 23 -14.61 -23.15 19.20
CA LEU A 23 -14.25 -23.86 17.99
C LEU A 23 -15.05 -25.15 17.87
N HIS A 24 -15.46 -25.47 16.66
CA HIS A 24 -16.16 -26.70 16.30
C HIS A 24 -15.40 -27.42 15.18
N ASP A 25 -14.93 -28.63 15.46
CA ASP A 25 -14.30 -29.52 14.48
C ASP A 25 -14.94 -30.90 14.46
N ASP A 26 -15.05 -31.45 13.26
CA ASP A 26 -15.41 -32.84 13.01
C ASP A 26 -14.15 -33.56 12.51
N ARG A 27 -13.53 -34.38 13.36
CA ARG A 27 -12.37 -35.19 12.97
C ARG A 27 -12.57 -36.63 13.40
N LEU A 28 -12.50 -37.54 12.42
CA LEU A 28 -12.56 -39.00 12.63
C LEU A 28 -13.82 -39.41 13.42
N ASP A 29 -15.00 -38.93 12.99
CA ASP A 29 -16.31 -39.18 13.61
C ASP A 29 -16.49 -38.69 15.05
N VAL A 30 -15.55 -37.88 15.58
CA VAL A 30 -15.70 -37.21 16.87
C VAL A 30 -16.00 -35.73 16.64
N ARG A 31 -17.17 -35.30 17.10
CA ARG A 31 -17.53 -33.88 17.17
C ARG A 31 -16.88 -33.26 18.39
N ARG A 32 -16.05 -32.24 18.17
CA ARG A 32 -15.37 -31.51 19.25
C ARG A 32 -15.86 -30.08 19.33
N ILE A 33 -16.10 -29.65 20.56
CA ILE A 33 -16.39 -28.27 20.93
C ILE A 33 -15.29 -27.81 21.87
N THR A 34 -14.51 -26.81 21.44
CA THR A 34 -13.37 -26.28 22.22
C THR A 34 -13.63 -24.83 22.55
N ALA A 35 -13.82 -24.51 23.83
CA ALA A 35 -13.87 -23.13 24.29
C ALA A 35 -12.45 -22.57 24.45
N VAL A 36 -12.16 -21.47 23.77
CA VAL A 36 -10.89 -20.76 23.87
C VAL A 36 -11.04 -19.66 24.91
N VAL A 37 -10.35 -19.83 26.04
CA VAL A 37 -10.41 -18.89 27.18
C VAL A 37 -9.11 -18.13 27.29
N ARG A 38 -9.20 -16.80 27.28
CA ARG A 38 -8.09 -15.90 27.57
C ARG A 38 -8.14 -15.46 29.03
N LEU A 39 -6.99 -15.46 29.69
CA LEU A 39 -6.83 -14.92 31.03
C LEU A 39 -6.14 -13.56 30.96
N THR A 40 -6.73 -12.52 31.54
CA THR A 40 -6.14 -11.16 31.62
C THR A 40 -5.42 -10.90 32.93
N GLY A 41 -5.65 -11.76 33.93
CA GLY A 41 -4.98 -11.74 35.22
C GLY A 41 -4.87 -13.17 35.74
N TRP A 42 -3.70 -13.52 36.25
CA TRP A 42 -3.42 -14.82 36.86
C TRP A 42 -2.36 -14.67 37.94
N GLY A 43 -2.27 -15.65 38.83
CA GLY A 43 -1.27 -15.69 39.90
C GLY A 43 -0.88 -17.12 40.26
N GLY A 44 0.18 -17.23 41.06
CA GLY A 44 0.83 -18.51 41.38
C GLY A 44 2.03 -18.79 40.48
N ASP A 45 2.78 -19.83 40.83
CA ASP A 45 3.96 -20.25 40.08
C ASP A 45 3.64 -21.46 39.21
N LEU A 46 4.15 -21.46 37.98
CA LEU A 46 4.00 -22.57 37.06
C LEU A 46 4.63 -23.83 37.66
N GLY A 47 3.81 -24.85 37.87
CA GLY A 47 4.24 -26.13 38.44
C GLY A 47 3.67 -27.32 37.67
N LEU A 48 4.11 -28.52 38.06
CA LEU A 48 3.70 -29.78 37.44
C LEU A 48 2.97 -30.67 38.48
N PRO A 49 1.70 -30.40 38.83
CA PRO A 49 0.96 -31.17 39.83
C PRO A 49 0.65 -32.59 39.37
N GLU A 50 0.47 -32.79 38.06
CA GLU A 50 0.14 -34.07 37.45
C GLU A 50 1.30 -34.59 36.57
N PRO A 51 2.45 -34.98 37.16
CA PRO A 51 3.63 -35.42 36.41
C PRO A 51 3.40 -36.74 35.64
N HIS A 52 2.27 -37.41 35.90
CA HIS A 52 1.85 -38.61 35.17
C HIS A 52 1.07 -38.29 33.88
N ARG A 53 0.60 -37.04 33.70
CA ARG A 53 -0.07 -36.57 32.48
C ARG A 53 0.79 -35.61 31.67
N PHE A 54 1.59 -34.80 32.35
CA PHE A 54 2.41 -33.76 31.74
C PHE A 54 3.90 -33.99 32.06
N VAL A 55 4.76 -33.71 31.09
CA VAL A 55 6.22 -33.85 31.24
C VAL A 55 6.84 -32.56 31.81
N ARG A 56 6.40 -31.41 31.31
CA ARG A 56 6.87 -30.09 31.73
C ARG A 56 5.89 -29.01 31.26
N TRP A 57 5.93 -27.87 31.94
CA TRP A 57 5.31 -26.65 31.46
C TRP A 57 6.38 -25.62 31.13
N GLU A 58 6.23 -24.93 30.00
CA GLU A 58 7.13 -23.89 29.54
C GLU A 58 6.33 -22.68 29.07
N TRP A 59 6.89 -21.49 29.29
CA TRP A 59 6.41 -20.27 28.66
C TRP A 59 7.04 -20.13 27.28
N HIS A 60 6.22 -19.79 26.30
CA HIS A 60 6.66 -19.54 24.94
C HIS A 60 6.14 -18.18 24.49
N ASP A 61 7.04 -17.35 23.97
CA ASP A 61 6.64 -16.14 23.27
C ASP A 61 6.01 -16.52 21.93
N LEU A 62 5.04 -15.74 21.46
CA LEU A 62 4.31 -16.01 20.22
C LEU A 62 5.23 -16.28 19.01
N PRO A 63 6.31 -15.51 18.76
CA PRO A 63 7.21 -15.77 17.63
C PRO A 63 7.90 -17.15 17.71
N THR A 64 8.10 -17.69 18.91
CA THR A 64 8.76 -18.99 19.13
C THR A 64 7.84 -20.18 18.87
N LEU A 65 6.52 -19.98 18.77
CA LEU A 65 5.57 -21.07 18.55
C LEU A 65 5.84 -21.84 17.24
N THR A 66 6.34 -21.15 16.22
CA THR A 66 6.72 -21.76 14.93
C THR A 66 7.91 -22.71 15.06
N THR A 67 8.74 -22.55 16.09
CA THR A 67 9.95 -23.36 16.30
C THR A 67 9.70 -24.59 17.17
N LEU A 68 8.51 -24.74 17.76
CA LEU A 68 8.17 -25.84 18.69
C LEU A 68 7.87 -27.17 17.99
N GLY A 69 7.90 -27.22 16.65
CA GLY A 69 7.62 -28.43 15.87
C GLY A 69 6.13 -28.73 15.78
N LYS A 70 5.74 -30.01 15.89
CA LYS A 70 4.33 -30.43 15.74
C LYS A 70 3.54 -30.08 17.00
N ILE A 71 2.60 -29.14 16.87
CA ILE A 71 1.65 -28.78 17.93
C ILE A 71 0.37 -29.61 17.79
N PHE A 72 -0.20 -30.03 18.91
CA PHE A 72 -1.49 -30.74 18.93
C PHE A 72 -2.57 -29.89 18.23
N ALA A 73 -3.26 -30.46 17.25
CA ALA A 73 -4.07 -29.69 16.32
C ALA A 73 -5.18 -28.83 16.99
N PRO A 74 -5.94 -29.31 17.99
CA PRO A 74 -6.88 -28.46 18.73
C PRO A 74 -6.20 -27.27 19.42
N SER A 75 -5.04 -27.48 20.04
CA SER A 75 -4.24 -26.40 20.63
C SER A 75 -3.74 -25.43 19.57
N ALA A 76 -3.30 -25.94 18.42
CA ALA A 76 -2.89 -25.11 17.29
C ALA A 76 -4.05 -24.29 16.71
N GLN A 77 -5.26 -24.86 16.65
CA GLN A 77 -6.48 -24.15 16.23
C GLN A 77 -6.93 -23.11 17.26
N ALA A 78 -6.83 -23.41 18.56
CA ALA A 78 -7.06 -22.42 19.62
C ALA A 78 -6.06 -21.27 19.54
N LEU A 79 -4.76 -21.57 19.38
CA LEU A 79 -3.71 -20.58 19.17
C LEU A 79 -3.96 -19.78 17.89
N ASN A 80 -4.36 -20.40 16.78
CA ASN A 80 -4.66 -19.70 15.53
C ASN A 80 -5.94 -18.86 15.61
N ALA A 81 -6.92 -19.27 16.42
CA ALA A 81 -8.11 -18.48 16.67
C ALA A 81 -7.82 -17.21 17.49
N VAL A 82 -6.80 -17.25 18.36
CA VAL A 82 -6.31 -16.08 19.10
C VAL A 82 -5.26 -15.31 18.29
N TRP A 83 -4.39 -15.97 17.53
CA TRP A 83 -3.28 -15.41 16.77
C TRP A 83 -3.25 -16.03 15.35
N PRO A 84 -4.09 -15.52 14.43
CA PRO A 84 -4.20 -16.09 13.10
C PRO A 84 -2.88 -16.04 12.33
N GLY A 85 -2.56 -17.13 11.63
CA GLY A 85 -1.38 -17.24 10.77
C GLY A 85 -0.08 -17.58 11.50
N ILE A 86 -0.09 -17.65 12.84
CA ILE A 86 1.11 -18.01 13.62
C ILE A 86 1.56 -19.45 13.37
N LEU A 87 0.61 -20.35 13.05
CA LEU A 87 0.88 -21.74 12.68
C LEU A 87 0.32 -21.99 11.27
N PRO A 88 1.17 -21.99 10.22
CA PRO A 88 0.70 -22.16 8.86
C PRO A 88 0.21 -23.59 8.59
N GLY A 89 -0.73 -23.73 7.64
CA GLY A 89 -1.17 -25.03 7.12
C GLY A 89 -2.17 -25.80 7.98
N LEU A 90 -2.86 -25.12 8.91
CA LEU A 90 -3.92 -25.73 9.70
C LEU A 90 -5.20 -25.95 8.87
N PRO A 91 -5.94 -27.06 9.10
CA PRO A 91 -7.23 -27.26 8.47
C PRO A 91 -8.26 -26.24 8.97
N PRO A 92 -9.23 -25.84 8.12
CA PRO A 92 -10.29 -24.93 8.51
C PRO A 92 -11.08 -25.48 9.70
N VAL A 93 -11.52 -24.59 10.58
CA VAL A 93 -12.33 -24.90 11.76
C VAL A 93 -13.49 -23.92 11.84
N HIS A 94 -14.68 -24.39 12.20
CA HIS A 94 -15.79 -23.49 12.46
C HIS A 94 -15.55 -22.77 13.78
N SER A 95 -15.66 -21.45 13.79
CA SER A 95 -15.40 -20.61 14.96
C SER A 95 -16.65 -19.80 15.29
N TYR A 96 -17.15 -19.93 16.50
CA TYR A 96 -18.27 -19.16 17.05
C TYR A 96 -17.70 -18.10 18.00
N VAL A 97 -17.49 -16.90 17.47
CA VAL A 97 -16.96 -15.77 18.25
C VAL A 97 -17.91 -15.46 19.41
N CYS A 98 -17.38 -15.44 20.62
CA CYS A 98 -18.15 -15.06 21.80
C CYS A 98 -18.00 -13.54 22.00
N ALA A 99 -19.12 -12.82 22.01
CA ALA A 99 -19.20 -11.36 21.99
C ALA A 99 -18.80 -10.68 23.32
N ALA A 100 -17.78 -11.18 24.01
CA ALA A 100 -17.23 -10.51 25.17
C ALA A 100 -16.24 -9.43 24.74
N THR A 101 -16.39 -8.22 25.27
CA THR A 101 -15.30 -7.23 25.34
C THR A 101 -14.11 -7.88 26.01
N VAL A 102 -13.05 -8.16 25.25
CA VAL A 102 -11.82 -8.71 25.78
C VAL A 102 -11.02 -7.56 26.40
N PRO A 103 -10.68 -7.59 27.70
CA PRO A 103 -9.93 -6.51 28.31
C PRO A 103 -8.52 -6.40 27.70
N PRO A 104 -7.94 -5.19 27.70
CA PRO A 104 -6.56 -5.00 27.27
C PRO A 104 -5.60 -5.81 28.14
N VAL A 105 -4.53 -6.34 27.54
CA VAL A 105 -3.46 -6.99 28.30
C VAL A 105 -2.65 -5.91 29.03
N PRO A 106 -2.57 -5.94 30.37
CA PRO A 106 -1.78 -4.97 31.11
C PRO A 106 -0.28 -5.16 30.86
N GLY A 107 0.45 -4.05 30.75
CA GLY A 107 1.91 -4.05 30.71
C GLY A 107 2.51 -4.20 29.31
N GLU A 108 3.68 -3.58 29.13
CA GLU A 108 4.50 -3.70 27.93
C GLU A 108 5.93 -4.12 28.31
N PRO A 109 6.57 -5.01 27.54
CA PRO A 109 7.97 -5.33 27.77
C PRO A 109 8.82 -4.04 27.74
N ALA A 110 9.72 -3.87 28.71
CA ALA A 110 10.59 -2.68 28.77
C ALA A 110 11.41 -2.50 27.49
N GLU A 111 11.79 -3.61 26.85
CA GLU A 111 12.42 -3.63 25.53
C GLU A 111 11.52 -3.09 24.42
N ALA A 112 10.24 -3.43 24.42
CA ALA A 112 9.28 -2.91 23.46
C ALA A 112 9.08 -1.40 23.60
N VAL A 113 9.07 -0.88 24.84
CA VAL A 113 9.01 0.57 25.10
C VAL A 113 10.28 1.27 24.60
N ARG A 114 11.45 0.70 24.87
CA ARG A 114 12.75 1.23 24.40
C ARG A 114 12.83 1.27 22.88
N LEU A 115 12.45 0.18 22.21
CA LEU A 115 12.45 0.07 20.75
C LEU A 115 11.43 1.03 20.12
N ARG A 116 10.24 1.19 20.71
CA ARG A 116 9.26 2.20 20.26
C ARG A 116 9.82 3.62 20.35
N GLY A 117 10.44 3.96 21.48
CA GLY A 117 11.09 5.26 21.67
C GLY A 117 12.13 5.54 20.59
N ARG A 118 13.02 4.57 20.34
CA ARG A 118 14.05 4.66 19.30
C ARG A 118 13.46 4.82 17.90
N MET A 119 12.45 4.02 17.55
CA MET A 119 11.75 4.12 16.26
C MET A 119 11.14 5.52 16.10
N ALA A 120 10.44 6.04 17.12
CA ALA A 120 9.86 7.37 17.09
C ALA A 120 10.93 8.47 16.97
N ASP A 121 12.07 8.33 17.65
CA ASP A 121 13.19 9.27 17.55
C ASP A 121 13.79 9.31 16.14
N ILE A 122 13.95 8.16 15.48
CA ILE A 122 14.46 8.08 14.10
C ILE A 122 13.48 8.73 13.12
N VAL A 123 12.19 8.36 13.20
CA VAL A 123 11.15 8.92 12.32
C VAL A 123 11.03 10.44 12.49
N THR A 124 11.09 10.91 13.74
CA THR A 124 11.05 12.36 14.05
C THR A 124 12.33 13.07 13.60
N GLY A 125 13.50 12.47 13.84
CA GLY A 125 14.80 13.05 13.49
C GLY A 125 15.00 13.21 11.98
N ASN A 126 14.38 12.34 11.18
CA ASN A 126 14.34 12.43 9.72
C ASN A 126 13.23 13.37 9.20
N ASN A 127 12.51 14.07 10.09
CA ASN A 127 11.47 15.04 9.77
C ASN A 127 10.24 14.46 9.03
N TRP A 128 9.96 13.17 9.20
CA TRP A 128 8.75 12.52 8.65
C TRP A 128 7.49 12.75 9.51
N ALA A 129 7.66 13.23 10.74
CA ALA A 129 6.59 13.50 11.70
C ALA A 129 6.79 14.84 12.42
N PRO A 130 6.66 15.99 11.73
CA PRO A 130 6.90 17.30 12.34
C PRO A 130 5.87 17.69 13.42
N SER A 131 4.65 17.12 13.41
CA SER A 131 3.60 17.47 14.35
C SER A 131 3.77 16.77 15.70
N PRO A 132 3.67 17.50 16.83
CA PRO A 132 3.71 16.90 18.16
C PRO A 132 2.65 15.82 18.39
N ARG A 133 1.50 15.90 17.69
CA ARG A 133 0.42 14.91 17.82
C ARG A 133 0.79 13.57 17.19
N VAL A 134 1.42 13.60 16.01
CA VAL A 134 1.86 12.36 15.33
C VAL A 134 3.05 11.75 16.08
N GLN A 135 3.98 12.57 16.56
CA GLN A 135 5.07 12.11 17.43
C GLN A 135 4.54 11.44 18.71
N ALA A 136 3.54 12.03 19.36
CA ALA A 136 2.91 11.45 20.54
C ALA A 136 2.24 10.10 20.20
N ALA A 137 1.50 10.03 19.08
CA ALA A 137 0.89 8.78 18.62
C ALA A 137 1.93 7.67 18.40
N LEU A 138 3.06 7.97 17.75
CA LEU A 138 4.15 6.99 17.53
C LEU A 138 4.77 6.48 18.85
N ARG A 139 4.80 7.33 19.90
CA ARG A 139 5.33 6.97 21.22
C ARG A 139 4.31 6.26 22.11
N GLU A 140 3.02 6.39 21.83
CA GLU A 140 1.94 5.82 22.63
C GLU A 140 1.44 4.49 22.06
N VAL A 141 1.28 4.39 20.73
CA VAL A 141 0.70 3.19 20.10
C VAL A 141 1.71 2.05 20.06
N PRO A 142 1.41 0.89 20.69
CA PRO A 142 2.34 -0.23 20.73
C PRO A 142 2.33 -1.02 19.42
N ARG A 143 3.15 -0.60 18.44
CA ARG A 143 3.26 -1.24 17.11
C ARG A 143 3.38 -2.77 17.15
N HIS A 144 4.19 -3.30 18.07
CA HIS A 144 4.35 -4.75 18.28
C HIS A 144 3.05 -5.51 18.58
N ARG A 145 2.06 -4.88 19.20
CA ARG A 145 0.75 -5.52 19.46
C ARG A 145 -0.08 -5.69 18.19
N PHE A 146 0.23 -4.94 17.13
CA PHE A 146 -0.43 -5.07 15.83
C PHE A 146 0.25 -6.10 14.91
N VAL A 147 1.46 -6.53 15.26
CA VAL A 147 2.27 -7.57 14.58
C VAL A 147 2.84 -8.60 15.59
N PRO A 148 2.00 -9.26 16.41
CA PRO A 148 2.46 -10.18 17.46
C PRO A 148 3.29 -11.37 16.95
N GLU A 149 3.20 -11.69 15.67
CA GLU A 149 3.99 -12.73 15.01
C GLU A 149 5.44 -12.31 14.68
N ALA A 150 5.77 -11.02 14.71
CA ALA A 150 7.10 -10.52 14.39
C ALA A 150 7.97 -10.35 15.65
N PRO A 151 9.29 -10.59 15.58
CA PRO A 151 10.22 -10.17 16.62
C PRO A 151 10.11 -8.67 16.89
N LEU A 152 10.39 -8.24 18.13
CA LEU A 152 10.26 -6.83 18.51
C LEU A 152 11.14 -5.91 17.67
N GLU A 153 12.34 -6.35 17.31
CA GLU A 153 13.29 -5.62 16.48
C GLU A 153 12.73 -5.40 15.06
N THR A 154 12.06 -6.41 14.50
CA THR A 154 11.40 -6.30 13.20
C THR A 154 10.15 -5.43 13.28
N ALA A 155 9.35 -5.58 14.35
CA ALA A 155 8.14 -4.80 14.55
C ALA A 155 8.42 -3.30 14.68
N TYR A 156 9.54 -2.92 15.31
CA TYR A 156 9.96 -1.53 15.52
C TYR A 156 11.04 -1.05 14.55
N HIS A 157 11.32 -1.80 13.49
CA HIS A 157 12.17 -1.30 12.42
C HIS A 157 11.46 -0.11 11.73
N ASP A 158 12.20 0.96 11.48
CA ASP A 158 11.69 2.22 10.95
C ASP A 158 11.30 2.11 9.47
N ASP A 159 12.14 1.45 8.66
CA ASP A 159 11.98 1.34 7.20
C ASP A 159 11.41 0.00 6.69
N LEU A 160 11.19 -1.00 7.55
CA LEU A 160 10.66 -2.29 7.10
C LEU A 160 9.13 -2.33 7.22
N ALA A 161 8.47 -2.71 6.11
CA ALA A 161 7.11 -3.20 6.16
C ALA A 161 7.08 -4.64 6.68
N VAL A 162 6.17 -4.94 7.60
CA VAL A 162 6.02 -6.28 8.19
C VAL A 162 4.85 -6.98 7.53
N VAL A 163 5.11 -8.03 6.76
CA VAL A 163 4.05 -8.82 6.09
C VAL A 163 3.27 -9.62 7.13
N THR A 164 1.97 -9.37 7.23
CA THR A 164 1.07 -10.02 8.21
C THR A 164 0.31 -11.20 7.63
N VAL A 165 0.06 -11.22 6.31
CA VAL A 165 -0.61 -12.33 5.62
C VAL A 165 0.10 -12.61 4.30
N ARG A 166 0.24 -13.89 3.94
CA ARG A 166 0.73 -14.35 2.63
C ARG A 166 -0.28 -15.29 1.99
N ASP A 167 -0.39 -15.28 0.67
CA ASP A 167 -1.18 -16.28 -0.05
C ASP A 167 -0.42 -17.61 -0.20
N SER A 168 -1.08 -18.60 -0.79
CA SER A 168 -0.52 -19.92 -1.10
C SER A 168 0.71 -19.89 -2.02
N SER A 169 0.89 -18.80 -2.78
CA SER A 169 2.06 -18.57 -3.65
C SER A 169 3.22 -17.84 -2.93
N ARG A 170 3.08 -17.57 -1.61
CA ARG A 170 3.99 -16.78 -0.77
C ARG A 170 4.04 -15.29 -1.09
N THR A 171 3.14 -14.79 -1.94
CA THR A 171 2.97 -13.36 -2.20
C THR A 171 2.37 -12.69 -0.97
N ALA A 172 2.88 -11.51 -0.59
CA ALA A 172 2.36 -10.74 0.54
C ALA A 172 0.92 -10.27 0.23
N LEU A 173 -0.04 -10.69 1.05
CA LEU A 173 -1.45 -10.31 0.96
C LEU A 173 -1.77 -9.06 1.80
N SER A 174 -1.09 -8.90 2.92
CA SER A 174 -1.24 -7.76 3.82
C SER A 174 0.09 -7.49 4.51
N SER A 175 0.38 -6.22 4.76
CA SER A 175 1.54 -5.79 5.52
C SER A 175 1.20 -4.58 6.38
N VAL A 176 1.88 -4.45 7.52
CA VAL A 176 1.97 -3.17 8.23
C VAL A 176 3.08 -2.37 7.58
N SER A 177 2.73 -1.26 6.94
CA SER A 177 3.67 -0.34 6.26
C SER A 177 4.77 0.16 7.18
N ALA A 178 5.89 0.60 6.60
CA ALA A 178 7.00 1.20 7.34
C ALA A 178 6.52 2.35 8.24
N ALA A 179 7.15 2.50 9.40
CA ALA A 179 6.69 3.45 10.41
C ALA A 179 6.81 4.91 9.95
N TRP A 180 7.87 5.24 9.19
CA TRP A 180 8.05 6.57 8.62
C TRP A 180 6.95 6.91 7.61
N LEU A 181 6.54 5.95 6.78
CA LEU A 181 5.56 6.16 5.73
C LEU A 181 4.16 6.39 6.32
N GLN A 182 3.79 5.63 7.36
CA GLN A 182 2.53 5.84 8.07
C GLN A 182 2.50 7.20 8.77
N ALA A 183 3.60 7.59 9.42
CA ALA A 183 3.70 8.90 10.04
C ALA A 183 3.54 10.01 9.00
N HIS A 184 4.27 9.92 7.89
CA HIS A 184 4.21 10.88 6.78
C HIS A 184 2.80 11.00 6.19
N MET A 185 2.13 9.88 5.91
CA MET A 185 0.76 9.88 5.39
C MET A 185 -0.23 10.52 6.38
N ILE A 186 -0.07 10.30 7.68
CA ILE A 186 -0.93 10.91 8.70
C ILE A 186 -0.69 12.42 8.81
N GLU A 187 0.56 12.87 8.69
CA GLU A 187 0.91 14.30 8.67
C GLU A 187 0.28 15.02 7.47
N GLU A 188 0.34 14.38 6.31
CA GLU A 188 -0.23 14.91 5.06
C GLU A 188 -1.75 15.11 5.15
N LEU A 189 -2.46 14.34 5.97
CA LEU A 189 -3.90 14.53 6.19
C LEU A 189 -4.22 15.83 6.95
N ARG A 190 -3.27 16.39 7.72
CA ARG A 190 -3.43 17.61 8.54
C ARG A 190 -4.68 17.57 9.42
N LEU A 191 -4.85 16.47 10.15
CA LEU A 191 -6.04 16.21 10.95
C LEU A 191 -6.12 17.09 12.20
N GLU A 192 -7.32 17.58 12.48
CA GLU A 192 -7.63 18.30 13.72
C GLU A 192 -8.32 17.40 14.76
N PRO A 193 -8.26 17.73 16.07
CA PRO A 193 -8.87 16.90 17.09
C PRO A 193 -10.39 16.95 16.99
N GLY A 194 -11.04 15.80 17.22
CA GLY A 194 -12.49 15.68 17.10
C GLY A 194 -12.99 15.39 15.68
N THR A 195 -12.08 15.22 14.73
CA THR A 195 -12.42 14.85 13.34
C THR A 195 -12.74 13.37 13.20
N THR A 196 -13.46 13.03 12.12
CA THR A 196 -13.73 11.64 11.74
C THR A 196 -13.00 11.32 10.44
N VAL A 197 -12.23 10.22 10.45
CA VAL A 197 -11.34 9.82 9.35
C VAL A 197 -11.75 8.46 8.82
N LEU A 198 -11.68 8.30 7.50
CA LEU A 198 -11.82 7.00 6.83
C LEU A 198 -10.42 6.47 6.44
N GLU A 199 -10.14 5.24 6.83
CA GLU A 199 -9.03 4.46 6.31
C GLU A 199 -9.57 3.36 5.38
N VAL A 200 -8.90 3.14 4.26
CA VAL A 200 -9.17 2.00 3.38
C VAL A 200 -7.93 1.11 3.33
N GLY A 201 -8.06 -0.11 3.85
CA GLY A 201 -6.99 -1.05 4.15
C GLY A 201 -6.78 -1.22 5.66
N SER A 202 -6.92 -2.44 6.16
CA SER A 202 -6.92 -2.74 7.59
C SER A 202 -5.61 -3.42 8.06
N GLY A 203 -4.70 -2.61 8.59
CA GLY A 203 -3.54 -3.08 9.35
C GLY A 203 -3.69 -2.94 10.88
N GLY A 204 -4.75 -2.25 11.33
CA GLY A 204 -5.04 -1.89 12.72
C GLY A 204 -4.11 -0.84 13.34
N TYR A 205 -2.80 -0.93 13.10
CA TYR A 205 -1.84 0.00 13.66
C TYR A 205 -2.03 1.43 13.14
N ASN A 206 -2.22 1.61 11.84
CA ASN A 206 -2.41 2.93 11.24
C ASN A 206 -3.75 3.56 11.66
N ALA A 207 -4.84 2.78 11.67
CA ALA A 207 -6.11 3.17 12.28
C ALA A 207 -5.95 3.67 13.72
N GLU A 208 -5.11 2.98 14.51
CA GLU A 208 -4.88 3.35 15.90
C GLU A 208 -4.03 4.61 16.04
N LEU A 209 -3.02 4.79 15.19
CA LEU A 209 -2.26 6.06 15.12
C LEU A 209 -3.18 7.23 14.78
N LEU A 210 -4.03 7.09 13.76
CA LEU A 210 -5.05 8.08 13.40
C LEU A 210 -5.96 8.38 14.60
N ALA A 211 -6.40 7.35 15.32
CA ALA A 211 -7.27 7.48 16.48
C ALA A 211 -6.62 8.26 17.63
N HIS A 212 -5.30 8.20 17.78
CA HIS A 212 -4.54 9.02 18.73
C HIS A 212 -4.41 10.46 18.25
N VAL A 213 -4.16 10.68 16.96
CA VAL A 213 -4.01 12.02 16.37
C VAL A 213 -5.32 12.83 16.42
N VAL A 214 -6.45 12.22 16.08
CA VAL A 214 -7.78 12.88 16.17
C VAL A 214 -8.25 13.07 17.61
N GLY A 215 -7.57 12.46 18.58
CA GLY A 215 -7.83 12.61 20.00
C GLY A 215 -9.17 12.05 20.48
N ARG A 216 -9.51 12.36 21.75
CA ARG A 216 -10.61 11.70 22.49
C ARG A 216 -12.01 11.85 21.88
N ARG A 217 -12.23 12.93 21.10
CA ARG A 217 -13.52 13.23 20.47
C ARG A 217 -13.59 12.77 19.02
N GLY A 218 -12.47 12.37 18.43
CA GLY A 218 -12.42 11.92 17.05
C GLY A 218 -12.76 10.45 16.92
N ARG A 219 -12.98 10.01 15.68
CA ARG A 219 -13.29 8.61 15.35
C ARG A 219 -12.57 8.20 14.08
N VAL A 220 -12.23 6.92 13.99
CA VAL A 220 -11.63 6.33 12.79
C VAL A 220 -12.52 5.19 12.33
N VAL A 221 -12.86 5.20 11.04
CA VAL A 221 -13.54 4.10 10.37
C VAL A 221 -12.53 3.48 9.43
N THR A 222 -12.27 2.18 9.53
CA THR A 222 -11.37 1.46 8.62
C THR A 222 -12.15 0.38 7.88
N VAL A 223 -11.95 0.26 6.58
CA VAL A 223 -12.66 -0.68 5.70
C VAL A 223 -11.66 -1.56 4.96
N ASP A 224 -11.92 -2.86 4.88
CA ASP A 224 -11.08 -3.82 4.15
C ASP A 224 -11.94 -4.92 3.51
N ASN A 225 -11.50 -5.39 2.33
CA ASN A 225 -12.17 -6.36 1.48
C ASN A 225 -11.37 -7.65 1.25
N ILE A 226 -10.12 -7.74 1.72
CA ILE A 226 -9.18 -8.80 1.36
C ILE A 226 -9.57 -10.13 2.02
N ASP A 227 -10.06 -10.10 3.27
CA ASP A 227 -10.52 -11.28 4.00
C ASP A 227 -11.27 -10.87 5.29
N PRO A 228 -12.46 -11.45 5.61
CA PRO A 228 -13.08 -11.35 6.94
C PRO A 228 -12.09 -11.55 8.11
N HIS A 229 -11.07 -12.40 7.94
CA HIS A 229 -10.04 -12.65 8.95
C HIS A 229 -9.16 -11.43 9.25
N VAL A 230 -8.83 -10.60 8.25
CA VAL A 230 -8.02 -9.38 8.45
C VAL A 230 -8.83 -8.35 9.24
N VAL A 231 -10.10 -8.19 8.93
CA VAL A 231 -11.02 -7.28 9.66
C VAL A 231 -11.22 -7.74 11.09
N HIS A 232 -11.48 -9.04 11.31
CA HIS A 232 -11.63 -9.59 12.67
C HIS A 232 -10.35 -9.43 13.49
N ARG A 233 -9.18 -9.64 12.87
CA ARG A 233 -7.88 -9.39 13.50
C ARG A 233 -7.77 -7.92 13.91
N THR A 234 -8.08 -6.99 13.01
CA THR A 234 -8.03 -5.55 13.29
C THR A 234 -8.97 -5.16 14.43
N GLN A 235 -10.22 -5.60 14.40
CA GLN A 235 -11.21 -5.36 15.46
C GLN A 235 -10.69 -5.80 16.83
N ARG A 236 -10.13 -7.01 16.90
CA ARG A 236 -9.56 -7.56 18.13
C ARG A 236 -8.35 -6.75 18.61
N LEU A 237 -7.38 -6.48 17.73
CA LEU A 237 -6.15 -5.79 18.11
C LEU A 237 -6.43 -4.34 18.54
N CYS A 238 -7.34 -3.64 17.86
CA CYS A 238 -7.78 -2.31 18.28
C CYS A 238 -8.58 -2.34 19.59
N ALA A 239 -9.35 -3.40 19.88
CA ALA A 239 -10.02 -3.54 21.17
C ALA A 239 -9.03 -3.86 22.31
N GLU A 240 -7.99 -4.65 22.04
CA GLU A 240 -7.01 -5.11 23.04
C GLU A 240 -5.87 -4.10 23.31
N ALA A 241 -5.41 -3.41 22.28
CA ALA A 241 -4.23 -2.57 22.30
C ALA A 241 -4.52 -1.12 21.92
N GLY A 242 -5.74 -0.84 21.47
CA GLY A 242 -6.14 0.45 20.93
C GLY A 242 -7.01 1.27 21.89
N SER A 243 -7.44 2.40 21.38
CA SER A 243 -8.14 3.46 22.13
C SER A 243 -9.65 3.27 22.21
N GLY A 244 -10.19 2.23 21.56
CA GLY A 244 -11.63 2.01 21.42
C GLY A 244 -12.33 3.00 20.47
N ARG A 245 -11.57 3.80 19.71
CA ARG A 245 -12.10 4.81 18.76
C ARG A 245 -12.10 4.36 17.30
N VAL A 246 -11.59 3.15 17.04
CA VAL A 246 -11.52 2.54 15.70
C VAL A 246 -12.73 1.65 15.48
N THR A 247 -13.46 1.88 14.38
CA THR A 247 -14.52 1.00 13.89
C THR A 247 -14.01 0.32 12.62
N ALA A 248 -13.75 -0.99 12.68
CA ALA A 248 -13.30 -1.76 11.54
C ALA A 248 -14.48 -2.49 10.88
N LEU A 249 -14.63 -2.30 9.57
CA LEU A 249 -15.73 -2.78 8.75
C LEU A 249 -15.23 -3.74 7.68
N LEU A 250 -15.96 -4.82 7.48
CA LEU A 250 -15.78 -5.71 6.34
C LEU A 250 -16.62 -5.18 5.19
N GLY A 251 -15.98 -4.81 4.09
CA GLY A 251 -16.66 -4.25 2.93
C GLY A 251 -15.70 -3.80 1.85
N ASP A 252 -16.25 -3.49 0.67
CA ASP A 252 -15.43 -2.96 -0.41
C ASP A 252 -14.96 -1.54 -0.11
N GLY A 253 -13.65 -1.38 0.06
CA GLY A 253 -13.00 -0.08 0.25
C GLY A 253 -13.33 0.94 -0.84
N GLY A 254 -13.57 0.48 -2.07
CA GLY A 254 -14.01 1.33 -3.18
C GLY A 254 -15.41 1.93 -3.01
N LEU A 255 -16.21 1.43 -2.06
CA LEU A 255 -17.52 2.01 -1.70
C LEU A 255 -17.44 2.93 -0.47
N GLY A 256 -16.26 3.06 0.14
CA GLY A 256 -16.08 3.80 1.39
C GLY A 256 -16.87 3.18 2.54
N ALA A 257 -17.51 4.01 3.37
CA ALA A 257 -18.27 3.57 4.53
C ALA A 257 -19.62 4.33 4.65
N PRO A 258 -20.58 4.10 3.72
CA PRO A 258 -21.80 4.91 3.59
C PRO A 258 -22.64 4.95 4.88
N GLY A 259 -22.66 3.87 5.67
CA GLY A 259 -23.40 3.81 6.95
C GLY A 259 -22.72 4.56 8.12
N HIS A 260 -21.50 5.06 7.94
CA HIS A 260 -20.69 5.68 8.98
C HIS A 260 -20.22 7.10 8.62
N VAL A 261 -20.71 7.65 7.50
CA VAL A 261 -20.36 9.00 7.04
C VAL A 261 -20.95 10.03 8.00
N PRO A 262 -20.14 10.95 8.57
CA PRO A 262 -20.67 12.07 9.34
C PRO A 262 -21.54 12.99 8.49
N ALA A 263 -22.39 13.81 9.11
CA ALA A 263 -23.27 14.75 8.39
C ALA A 263 -22.52 15.73 7.47
N ARG A 264 -21.24 16.03 7.78
CA ARG A 264 -20.37 16.90 6.96
C ARG A 264 -19.43 16.14 6.02
N GLY A 265 -19.49 14.81 5.99
CA GLY A 265 -18.46 13.96 5.38
C GLY A 265 -17.27 13.65 6.29
N PHE A 266 -16.35 12.82 5.81
CA PHE A 266 -15.08 12.53 6.47
C PHE A 266 -14.11 13.71 6.33
N ASP A 267 -13.42 14.05 7.42
CA ASP A 267 -12.48 15.16 7.48
C ASP A 267 -11.10 14.82 6.86
N GLY A 268 -10.82 13.54 6.71
CA GLY A 268 -9.66 13.01 6.02
C GLY A 268 -9.89 11.57 5.61
N VAL A 269 -9.28 11.17 4.50
CA VAL A 269 -9.34 9.79 4.01
C VAL A 269 -7.94 9.35 3.63
N VAL A 270 -7.56 8.15 4.05
CA VAL A 270 -6.27 7.57 3.72
C VAL A 270 -6.44 6.17 3.17
N ILE A 271 -5.76 5.90 2.05
CA ILE A 271 -5.76 4.60 1.42
C ILE A 271 -4.38 3.98 1.65
N THR A 272 -4.31 2.78 2.21
CA THR A 272 -3.03 2.15 2.58
C THR A 272 -2.63 1.01 1.63
N HIS A 273 -3.12 1.05 0.39
CA HIS A 273 -2.76 0.15 -0.70
C HIS A 273 -2.66 0.92 -2.03
N SER A 274 -1.97 0.36 -3.02
CA SER A 274 -1.85 0.95 -4.36
C SER A 274 -3.17 0.80 -5.12
N THR A 275 -3.76 1.93 -5.51
CA THR A 275 -5.03 2.01 -6.23
C THR A 275 -4.81 2.34 -7.70
N ALA A 276 -5.60 1.74 -8.59
CA ALA A 276 -5.54 2.03 -10.01
C ALA A 276 -6.35 3.29 -10.40
N ASP A 277 -7.32 3.68 -9.58
CA ASP A 277 -8.27 4.75 -9.87
C ASP A 277 -8.81 5.38 -8.57
N ILE A 278 -9.42 6.57 -8.69
CA ILE A 278 -10.05 7.27 -7.57
C ILE A 278 -11.55 6.95 -7.55
N ALA A 279 -12.00 6.20 -6.55
CA ALA A 279 -13.39 5.80 -6.46
C ALA A 279 -14.32 7.02 -6.27
N PRO A 280 -15.50 7.06 -6.93
CA PRO A 280 -16.46 8.16 -6.75
C PRO A 280 -16.90 8.32 -5.30
N SER A 281 -17.08 7.20 -4.60
CA SER A 281 -17.52 7.15 -3.20
C SER A 281 -16.58 7.90 -2.26
N TRP A 282 -15.27 7.89 -2.52
CA TRP A 282 -14.31 8.64 -1.73
C TRP A 282 -14.63 10.12 -1.85
N ARG A 283 -14.66 10.65 -3.07
CA ARG A 283 -15.00 12.06 -3.34
C ARG A 283 -16.34 12.49 -2.74
N GLU A 284 -17.37 11.65 -2.87
CA GLU A 284 -18.74 11.94 -2.39
C GLU A 284 -18.85 11.94 -0.86
N GLN A 285 -18.07 11.11 -0.16
CA GLN A 285 -18.13 10.98 1.30
C GLN A 285 -17.21 11.95 2.04
N PHE A 286 -16.46 12.80 1.32
CA PHE A 286 -15.55 13.78 1.92
C PHE A 286 -16.25 15.02 2.44
N ALA A 287 -15.70 15.63 3.47
CA ALA A 287 -15.96 17.02 3.77
C ALA A 287 -15.29 17.95 2.74
N GLU A 288 -15.87 19.12 2.52
CA GLU A 288 -15.22 20.18 1.74
C GLU A 288 -13.91 20.60 2.41
N GLY A 289 -12.82 20.70 1.65
CA GLY A 289 -11.48 20.99 2.17
C GLY A 289 -10.77 19.82 2.86
N ALA A 290 -11.39 18.63 2.93
CA ALA A 290 -10.76 17.41 3.44
C ALA A 290 -9.65 16.92 2.52
N ARG A 291 -8.71 16.16 3.10
CA ARG A 291 -7.55 15.60 2.38
C ARG A 291 -7.71 14.10 2.14
N LEU A 292 -7.41 13.66 0.92
CA LEU A 292 -7.18 12.28 0.53
C LEU A 292 -5.68 12.04 0.47
N VAL A 293 -5.16 11.05 1.19
CA VAL A 293 -3.82 10.53 0.96
C VAL A 293 -3.94 9.16 0.31
N VAL A 294 -3.53 9.04 -0.95
CA VAL A 294 -3.75 7.84 -1.76
C VAL A 294 -2.53 7.47 -2.59
N PRO A 295 -2.02 6.23 -2.46
CA PRO A 295 -1.10 5.65 -3.42
C PRO A 295 -1.85 5.35 -4.72
N LEU A 296 -1.60 6.14 -5.77
CA LEU A 296 -2.25 6.05 -7.07
C LEU A 296 -1.26 5.59 -8.14
N GLU A 297 -1.67 4.58 -8.91
CA GLU A 297 -0.93 4.08 -10.06
C GLU A 297 -1.24 4.93 -11.30
N MET A 298 -0.20 5.42 -11.98
CA MET A 298 -0.28 6.19 -13.22
C MET A 298 0.75 5.63 -14.20
N GLY A 299 0.29 5.03 -15.30
CA GLY A 299 1.14 4.36 -16.29
C GLY A 299 1.99 3.21 -15.72
N GLY A 300 1.48 2.51 -14.70
CA GLY A 300 2.21 1.44 -14.00
C GLY A 300 3.19 1.92 -12.94
N TYR A 301 3.20 3.21 -12.62
CA TYR A 301 4.03 3.79 -11.57
C TYR A 301 3.15 4.29 -10.42
N THR A 302 3.41 3.80 -9.20
CA THR A 302 2.68 4.26 -8.01
C THR A 302 3.32 5.51 -7.42
N ARG A 303 2.50 6.52 -7.12
CA ARG A 303 2.88 7.68 -6.30
C ARG A 303 1.84 7.90 -5.22
N THR A 304 2.26 8.24 -4.01
CA THR A 304 1.33 8.70 -2.99
C THR A 304 1.04 10.17 -3.19
N LEU A 305 -0.24 10.49 -3.30
CA LEU A 305 -0.75 11.82 -3.57
C LEU A 305 -1.53 12.32 -2.37
N THR A 306 -1.29 13.56 -1.98
CA THR A 306 -2.17 14.32 -1.09
C THR A 306 -3.10 15.16 -1.95
N LEU A 307 -4.38 14.81 -2.01
CA LEU A 307 -5.40 15.53 -2.76
C LEU A 307 -6.36 16.26 -1.83
N VAL A 308 -6.72 17.50 -2.15
CA VAL A 308 -7.68 18.30 -1.36
C VAL A 308 -8.95 18.51 -2.14
N ARG A 309 -10.09 18.23 -1.51
CA ARG A 309 -11.40 18.43 -2.12
C ARG A 309 -11.76 19.92 -2.18
N ARG A 310 -12.08 20.39 -3.39
CA ARG A 310 -12.67 21.72 -3.66
C ARG A 310 -13.87 21.55 -4.59
N GLY A 311 -15.07 21.50 -4.03
CA GLY A 311 -16.27 21.09 -4.76
C GLY A 311 -16.17 19.65 -5.27
N ASP A 312 -16.32 19.46 -6.58
CA ASP A 312 -16.22 18.14 -7.22
C ASP A 312 -14.81 17.81 -7.74
N VAL A 313 -13.84 18.72 -7.56
CA VAL A 313 -12.47 18.55 -8.05
C VAL A 313 -11.55 18.26 -6.87
N LEU A 314 -10.64 17.29 -7.04
CA LEU A 314 -9.55 17.05 -6.09
C LEU A 314 -8.28 17.69 -6.62
N HIS A 315 -7.61 18.51 -5.81
CA HIS A 315 -6.38 19.21 -6.17
C HIS A 315 -5.18 18.56 -5.49
N ALA A 316 -4.17 18.15 -6.24
CA ALA A 316 -2.93 17.63 -5.67
C ALA A 316 -2.12 18.73 -4.99
N GLU A 317 -1.77 18.55 -3.72
CA GLU A 317 -0.89 19.44 -2.94
C GLU A 317 0.52 18.84 -2.79
N HIS A 318 0.65 17.53 -2.60
CA HIS A 318 1.95 16.87 -2.44
C HIS A 318 2.04 15.52 -3.14
N TRP A 319 3.28 15.16 -3.47
CA TRP A 319 3.68 13.92 -4.11
C TRP A 319 4.73 13.23 -3.26
N THR A 320 4.64 11.92 -3.11
CA THR A 320 5.63 11.12 -2.39
C THR A 320 5.92 9.85 -3.16
N TYR A 321 7.20 9.60 -3.39
CA TYR A 321 7.69 8.37 -4.02
C TYR A 321 7.79 7.25 -2.99
N CYS A 322 6.95 6.23 -3.13
CA CYS A 322 6.93 5.05 -2.26
C CYS A 322 6.15 3.90 -2.88
N GLY A 323 6.52 2.67 -2.55
CA GLY A 323 5.84 1.45 -3.01
C GLY A 323 4.79 0.96 -2.01
N PHE A 324 3.68 0.45 -2.51
CA PHE A 324 2.60 -0.19 -1.72
C PHE A 324 2.22 -1.55 -2.34
N VAL A 325 1.59 -2.41 -1.54
CA VAL A 325 0.93 -3.61 -2.07
C VAL A 325 -0.24 -3.21 -2.98
N ARG A 326 -0.45 -3.94 -4.09
CA ARG A 326 -1.54 -3.66 -5.04
C ARG A 326 -2.93 -3.94 -4.44
N ASP A 327 -3.90 -3.11 -4.79
CA ASP A 327 -5.32 -3.32 -4.51
C ASP A 327 -5.80 -4.66 -5.10
N ARG A 328 -6.66 -5.35 -4.36
CA ARG A 328 -7.32 -6.61 -4.75
C ARG A 328 -8.85 -6.58 -4.58
N GLY A 329 -9.42 -5.41 -4.28
CA GLY A 329 -10.86 -5.17 -4.20
C GLY A 329 -11.61 -5.23 -5.53
N ALA A 330 -12.89 -4.87 -5.54
CA ALA A 330 -13.65 -4.79 -6.80
C ALA A 330 -13.09 -3.71 -7.74
N ALA A 331 -12.32 -2.75 -7.21
CA ALA A 331 -11.58 -1.75 -7.97
C ALA A 331 -10.22 -2.24 -8.47
N ALA A 332 -9.77 -3.45 -8.09
CA ALA A 332 -8.53 -4.03 -8.56
C ALA A 332 -8.61 -4.36 -10.05
N ARG A 333 -7.62 -3.88 -10.80
CA ARG A 333 -7.54 -4.07 -12.24
C ARG A 333 -6.36 -4.97 -12.57
N THR A 334 -6.62 -5.97 -13.40
CA THR A 334 -5.59 -6.58 -14.22
C THR A 334 -5.45 -5.75 -15.50
N ALA A 335 -4.30 -5.11 -15.67
CA ALA A 335 -3.96 -4.43 -16.91
C ALA A 335 -3.99 -5.41 -18.09
N PRO A 336 -4.58 -5.03 -19.24
CA PRO A 336 -4.40 -5.76 -20.49
C PRO A 336 -2.91 -6.04 -20.73
N ALA A 337 -2.60 -7.29 -21.04
CA ALA A 337 -1.24 -7.74 -21.28
C ALA A 337 -1.19 -8.65 -22.51
N VAL A 338 -0.22 -8.42 -23.39
CA VAL A 338 0.00 -9.21 -24.60
C VAL A 338 1.41 -9.79 -24.56
N PRO A 339 1.55 -11.14 -24.57
CA PRO A 339 2.84 -11.76 -24.74
C PRO A 339 3.29 -11.62 -26.21
N LEU A 340 4.56 -11.29 -26.40
CA LEU A 340 5.26 -11.18 -27.68
C LEU A 340 6.50 -12.09 -27.65
N ALA A 341 7.09 -12.34 -28.82
CA ALA A 341 8.30 -13.13 -28.98
C ALA A 341 8.20 -14.51 -28.31
N GLY A 342 7.07 -15.19 -28.50
CA GLY A 342 6.82 -16.51 -27.90
C GLY A 342 6.65 -16.50 -26.38
N GLY A 343 6.40 -15.33 -25.77
CA GLY A 343 6.22 -15.16 -24.33
C GLY A 343 7.45 -14.62 -23.59
N GLU A 344 8.54 -14.32 -24.30
CA GLU A 344 9.73 -13.73 -23.70
C GLU A 344 9.55 -12.26 -23.31
N VAL A 345 8.64 -11.55 -23.99
CA VAL A 345 8.34 -10.15 -23.70
C VAL A 345 6.85 -10.01 -23.47
N THR A 346 6.44 -9.23 -22.49
CA THR A 346 5.03 -8.89 -22.26
C THR A 346 4.87 -7.38 -22.34
N VAL A 347 3.94 -6.93 -23.19
CA VAL A 347 3.48 -5.54 -23.24
C VAL A 347 2.27 -5.39 -22.34
N ARG A 348 2.23 -4.33 -21.53
CA ARG A 348 1.13 -4.03 -20.61
C ARG A 348 0.66 -2.59 -20.78
N TRP A 349 -0.66 -2.39 -20.73
CA TRP A 349 -1.30 -1.07 -20.70
C TRP A 349 -2.02 -0.90 -19.39
N GLU A 350 -1.40 -0.17 -18.47
CA GLU A 350 -1.92 0.01 -17.11
C GLU A 350 -3.07 1.04 -17.11
N ASP A 351 -3.07 1.96 -18.09
CA ASP A 351 -4.12 2.94 -18.35
C ASP A 351 -4.52 2.93 -19.83
N GLY A 352 -5.80 3.21 -20.10
CA GLY A 352 -6.34 3.25 -21.46
C GLY A 352 -6.60 1.88 -22.11
N PRO A 353 -7.10 1.87 -23.36
CA PRO A 353 -7.29 0.64 -24.12
C PRO A 353 -5.93 0.06 -24.57
N PRO A 354 -5.83 -1.26 -24.78
CA PRO A 354 -4.63 -1.86 -25.33
C PRO A 354 -4.34 -1.30 -26.74
N GLY A 355 -3.08 -0.99 -26.99
CA GLY A 355 -2.60 -0.55 -28.30
C GLY A 355 -2.55 -1.68 -29.32
N ASP A 356 -2.38 -1.32 -30.60
CA ASP A 356 -2.22 -2.29 -31.68
C ASP A 356 -0.86 -3.00 -31.57
N THR A 357 -0.89 -4.34 -31.51
CA THR A 357 0.30 -5.19 -31.45
C THR A 357 0.58 -5.92 -32.76
N ALA A 358 -0.18 -5.66 -33.82
CA ALA A 358 0.04 -6.26 -35.12
C ALA A 358 1.46 -5.95 -35.62
N GLY A 359 2.18 -6.99 -36.05
CA GLY A 359 3.54 -6.88 -36.58
C GLY A 359 4.65 -6.75 -35.54
N LEU A 360 4.36 -6.58 -34.24
CA LEU A 360 5.40 -6.40 -33.22
C LEU A 360 6.31 -7.62 -33.03
N ASP A 361 5.75 -8.83 -33.17
CA ASP A 361 6.51 -10.07 -33.15
C ASP A 361 7.55 -10.14 -34.28
N GLU A 362 7.22 -9.62 -35.46
CA GLU A 362 8.14 -9.51 -36.58
C GLU A 362 9.15 -8.39 -36.37
N ALA A 363 8.68 -7.23 -35.89
CA ALA A 363 9.51 -6.09 -35.56
C ALA A 363 10.64 -6.44 -34.57
N LEU A 364 10.32 -7.19 -33.50
CA LEU A 364 11.29 -7.63 -32.49
C LEU A 364 12.34 -8.61 -33.02
N ARG A 365 12.02 -9.37 -34.08
CA ARG A 365 12.99 -10.23 -34.79
C ARG A 365 13.86 -9.46 -35.78
N GLY A 366 13.40 -8.28 -36.17
CA GLY A 366 14.09 -7.38 -37.08
C GLY A 366 15.28 -6.65 -36.43
N PRO A 367 15.97 -5.80 -37.20
CA PRO A 367 17.08 -5.01 -36.69
C PRO A 367 16.62 -4.04 -35.60
N ARG A 368 17.46 -3.88 -34.57
CA ARG A 368 17.28 -2.88 -33.52
C ARG A 368 17.81 -1.53 -33.99
N HIS A 369 16.98 -0.50 -33.91
CA HIS A 369 17.40 0.89 -34.01
C HIS A 369 17.78 1.41 -32.62
N GLU A 370 18.88 2.16 -32.53
CA GLU A 370 19.36 2.74 -31.28
C GLU A 370 19.52 4.25 -31.44
N LEU A 371 18.96 5.01 -30.50
CA LEU A 371 19.06 6.46 -30.49
C LEU A 371 19.47 6.95 -29.11
N THR A 372 20.51 7.79 -29.06
CA THR A 372 20.89 8.48 -27.82
C THR A 372 19.89 9.58 -27.48
N THR A 373 19.52 9.67 -26.21
CA THR A 373 18.77 10.82 -25.70
C THR A 373 19.68 12.05 -25.52
N GLY A 374 20.99 11.86 -25.38
CA GLY A 374 21.98 12.87 -25.00
C GLY A 374 22.02 13.16 -23.50
N LEU A 375 21.15 12.51 -22.72
CA LEU A 375 21.09 12.66 -21.28
C LEU A 375 22.08 11.72 -20.60
N VAL A 376 23.12 12.32 -20.00
CA VAL A 376 24.09 11.62 -19.15
C VAL A 376 23.87 12.03 -17.70
N VAL A 377 23.70 11.04 -16.83
CA VAL A 377 23.49 11.23 -15.39
C VAL A 377 24.61 10.58 -14.60
N ARG A 378 24.96 11.18 -13.46
CA ARG A 378 26.00 10.69 -12.55
C ARG A 378 25.36 10.03 -11.33
N GLY A 379 25.91 8.88 -10.94
CA GLY A 379 25.53 8.16 -9.73
C GLY A 379 24.10 7.63 -9.72
N THR A 380 23.55 7.44 -8.52
CA THR A 380 22.13 7.12 -8.33
C THR A 380 21.29 8.37 -8.61
N PHE A 381 20.71 8.41 -9.80
CA PHE A 381 19.93 9.54 -10.28
C PHE A 381 18.43 9.30 -10.11
N ASN A 382 17.70 10.29 -9.60
CA ASN A 382 16.25 10.21 -9.48
C ASN A 382 15.56 10.66 -10.78
N PHE A 383 14.92 9.71 -11.47
CA PHE A 383 14.12 9.95 -12.69
C PHE A 383 12.64 9.62 -12.49
N GLU A 384 12.15 9.65 -11.25
CA GLU A 384 10.76 9.33 -10.93
C GLU A 384 9.73 10.21 -11.64
N THR A 385 10.06 11.47 -11.93
CA THR A 385 9.17 12.38 -12.66
C THR A 385 9.17 12.09 -14.15
N LEU A 386 10.28 11.56 -14.71
CA LEU A 386 10.34 11.12 -16.11
C LEU A 386 9.33 9.99 -16.38
N GLN A 387 9.17 9.08 -15.42
CA GLN A 387 8.24 7.96 -15.51
C GLN A 387 6.79 8.44 -15.69
N VAL A 388 6.34 9.34 -14.82
CA VAL A 388 4.97 9.91 -14.88
C VAL A 388 4.82 10.86 -16.06
N TYR A 389 5.85 11.62 -16.39
CA TYR A 389 5.88 12.49 -17.57
C TYR A 389 5.70 11.67 -18.84
N ALA A 390 6.50 10.63 -19.06
CA ALA A 390 6.38 9.75 -20.21
C ALA A 390 5.00 9.07 -20.28
N ALA A 391 4.49 8.57 -19.14
CA ALA A 391 3.18 7.93 -19.06
C ALA A 391 2.00 8.85 -19.43
N THR A 392 2.13 10.15 -19.22
CA THR A 392 1.06 11.13 -19.44
C THR A 392 1.20 11.90 -20.74
N THR A 393 2.39 11.91 -21.34
CA THR A 393 2.71 12.77 -22.50
C THR A 393 3.05 12.03 -23.78
N LEU A 394 3.37 10.73 -23.71
CA LEU A 394 3.67 9.92 -24.89
C LEU A 394 2.41 9.20 -25.41
N PRO A 395 1.98 9.47 -26.64
CA PRO A 395 0.93 8.68 -27.28
C PRO A 395 1.37 7.22 -27.43
N GLY A 396 0.46 6.28 -27.14
CA GLY A 396 0.75 4.86 -27.23
C GLY A 396 1.68 4.33 -26.13
N PHE A 397 1.83 5.07 -25.02
CA PHE A 397 2.63 4.63 -23.88
C PHE A 397 2.20 3.25 -23.36
N CYS A 398 3.17 2.42 -23.03
CA CYS A 398 2.97 1.11 -22.43
C CYS A 398 4.18 0.69 -21.58
N ARG A 399 4.04 -0.41 -20.83
CA ARG A 399 5.14 -1.03 -20.07
C ARG A 399 5.57 -2.32 -20.75
N LEU A 400 6.89 -2.51 -20.87
CA LEU A 400 7.46 -3.78 -21.30
C LEU A 400 8.03 -4.51 -20.09
N THR A 401 7.72 -5.79 -19.97
CA THR A 401 8.39 -6.68 -19.02
C THR A 401 9.01 -7.86 -19.72
N ALA A 402 10.23 -8.23 -19.30
CA ALA A 402 10.95 -9.39 -19.80
C ALA A 402 11.72 -10.07 -18.66
N PRO A 403 11.96 -11.39 -18.71
CA PRO A 403 12.85 -12.05 -17.75
C PRO A 403 14.29 -11.53 -17.87
N GLU A 404 15.08 -11.74 -16.82
CA GLU A 404 16.49 -11.38 -16.85
C GLU A 404 17.22 -12.09 -18.00
N GLY A 405 18.02 -11.35 -18.77
CA GLY A 405 18.77 -11.90 -19.89
C GLY A 405 17.95 -12.21 -21.14
N ALA A 406 16.69 -11.76 -21.22
CA ALA A 406 15.90 -11.84 -22.44
C ALA A 406 16.65 -11.15 -23.60
N THR A 407 16.70 -11.81 -24.76
CA THR A 407 17.43 -11.31 -25.94
C THR A 407 16.70 -10.16 -26.64
N PRO A 408 15.35 -10.17 -26.79
CA PRO A 408 14.65 -9.11 -27.52
C PRO A 408 14.64 -7.75 -26.80
N VAL A 409 14.65 -7.77 -25.46
CA VAL A 409 14.56 -6.57 -24.61
C VAL A 409 15.56 -6.67 -23.46
N ALA A 410 16.48 -5.70 -23.38
CA ALA A 410 17.57 -5.72 -22.41
C ALA A 410 17.16 -5.37 -20.98
N GLN A 411 15.93 -4.90 -20.76
CA GLN A 411 15.41 -4.42 -19.49
C GLN A 411 14.30 -5.33 -18.97
N GLN A 412 14.30 -5.60 -17.67
CA GLN A 412 13.24 -6.40 -17.03
C GLN A 412 11.90 -5.66 -16.96
N ASP A 413 11.94 -4.34 -16.81
CA ASP A 413 10.74 -3.49 -16.80
C ASP A 413 11.05 -2.10 -17.36
N ALA A 414 10.52 -1.76 -18.53
CA ALA A 414 10.85 -0.54 -19.27
C ALA A 414 9.62 0.31 -19.60
N ALA A 415 9.82 1.62 -19.62
CA ALA A 415 8.87 2.56 -20.24
C ALA A 415 8.95 2.39 -21.76
N ALA A 416 7.82 2.23 -22.42
CA ALA A 416 7.74 1.96 -23.85
C ALA A 416 6.64 2.76 -24.52
N MET A 417 6.69 2.82 -25.86
CA MET A 417 5.61 3.34 -26.68
C MET A 417 5.43 2.47 -27.93
N LEU A 418 4.18 2.41 -28.38
CA LEU A 418 3.77 1.72 -29.60
C LEU A 418 3.23 2.71 -30.64
N GLY A 419 3.41 2.36 -31.90
CA GLY A 419 2.84 3.08 -33.03
C GLY A 419 3.22 2.41 -34.34
N ASP A 420 2.26 2.31 -35.26
CA ASP A 420 2.50 1.88 -36.64
C ASP A 420 3.29 0.56 -36.76
N GLY A 421 2.86 -0.47 -36.03
CA GLY A 421 3.51 -1.79 -35.99
C GLY A 421 4.94 -1.79 -35.44
N SER A 422 5.30 -0.74 -34.69
CA SER A 422 6.63 -0.51 -34.15
C SER A 422 6.60 -0.30 -32.64
N LEU A 423 7.73 -0.57 -31.99
CA LEU A 423 7.91 -0.49 -30.55
C LEU A 423 9.19 0.28 -30.25
N ALA A 424 9.14 1.24 -29.34
CA ALA A 424 10.33 1.89 -28.77
C ALA A 424 10.30 1.83 -27.25
N TYR A 425 11.45 1.65 -26.61
CA TYR A 425 11.57 1.60 -25.16
C TYR A 425 12.83 2.28 -24.63
N LEU A 426 12.71 2.84 -23.44
CA LEU A 426 13.80 3.49 -22.72
C LEU A 426 14.69 2.44 -22.05
N THR A 427 15.99 2.56 -22.25
CA THR A 427 17.03 1.79 -21.59
C THR A 427 18.16 2.73 -21.16
N HIS A 428 19.17 2.19 -20.50
CA HIS A 428 20.36 2.94 -20.10
C HIS A 428 21.62 2.12 -20.32
N ARG A 429 22.75 2.81 -20.52
CA ARG A 429 24.06 2.19 -20.62
C ARG A 429 25.06 2.93 -19.74
N VAL A 430 25.97 2.20 -19.11
CA VAL A 430 27.10 2.80 -18.40
C VAL A 430 28.08 3.32 -19.44
N VAL A 431 28.34 4.63 -19.42
CA VAL A 431 29.29 5.30 -20.30
C VAL A 431 30.67 5.37 -19.66
N GLU A 432 30.71 5.60 -18.35
CA GLU A 432 31.93 5.58 -17.55
C GLU A 432 31.65 4.80 -16.27
N ASP A 433 32.38 3.70 -16.08
CA ASP A 433 32.31 2.93 -14.84
C ASP A 433 33.37 3.45 -13.86
N ALA A 434 32.98 3.60 -12.60
CA ALA A 434 33.83 4.12 -11.55
C ALA A 434 33.80 3.19 -10.34
N PRO A 435 34.89 3.10 -9.55
CA PRO A 435 34.91 2.30 -8.32
C PRO A 435 33.87 2.75 -7.29
N ASP A 436 33.60 4.06 -7.24
CA ASP A 436 32.50 4.63 -6.46
C ASP A 436 31.24 4.67 -7.33
N PRO A 437 30.14 3.99 -6.94
CA PRO A 437 28.86 4.07 -7.65
C PRO A 437 28.35 5.50 -7.83
N ALA A 438 28.72 6.44 -6.95
CA ALA A 438 28.34 7.84 -7.06
C ALA A 438 28.98 8.56 -8.27
N ASP A 439 30.12 8.07 -8.76
CA ASP A 439 30.85 8.68 -9.88
C ASP A 439 30.53 8.05 -11.24
N ARG A 440 29.81 6.92 -11.25
CA ARG A 440 29.39 6.23 -12.47
C ARG A 440 28.56 7.15 -13.36
N LEU A 441 28.90 7.22 -14.65
CA LEU A 441 28.11 7.93 -15.64
C LEU A 441 27.25 6.96 -16.43
N THR A 442 25.95 7.25 -16.47
CA THR A 442 24.95 6.47 -17.19
C THR A 442 24.24 7.35 -18.20
N GLU A 443 24.11 6.88 -19.43
CA GLU A 443 23.40 7.59 -20.50
C GLU A 443 22.09 6.87 -20.83
N PHE A 444 21.01 7.63 -20.97
CA PHE A 444 19.71 7.10 -21.38
C PHE A 444 19.64 6.92 -22.91
N PHE A 445 19.10 5.78 -23.34
CA PHE A 445 18.97 5.39 -24.75
C PHE A 445 17.56 4.93 -25.08
N ILE A 446 17.19 5.09 -26.33
CA ILE A 446 15.99 4.47 -26.89
C ILE A 446 16.40 3.32 -27.78
N HIS A 447 15.85 2.14 -27.52
CA HIS A 447 15.86 1.03 -28.45
C HIS A 447 14.51 0.98 -29.16
N ALA A 448 14.51 0.82 -30.47
CA ALA A 448 13.28 0.74 -31.26
C ALA A 448 13.34 -0.37 -32.32
N HIS A 449 12.17 -0.90 -32.64
CA HIS A 449 11.97 -2.04 -33.54
C HIS A 449 10.75 -1.78 -34.43
N GLY A 450 10.80 -2.25 -35.68
CA GLY A 450 9.68 -2.16 -36.63
C GLY A 450 9.84 -1.06 -37.69
N PRO A 451 8.87 -0.92 -38.60
CA PRO A 451 8.95 -0.04 -39.76
C PRO A 451 9.05 1.45 -39.43
N ALA A 452 8.51 1.90 -38.31
CA ALA A 452 8.53 3.27 -37.81
C ALA A 452 9.53 3.47 -36.64
N ALA A 453 10.51 2.56 -36.46
CA ALA A 453 11.44 2.57 -35.34
C ALA A 453 12.20 3.90 -35.17
N ASP A 454 12.70 4.50 -36.25
CA ASP A 454 13.41 5.79 -36.22
C ASP A 454 12.52 6.93 -35.71
N GLU A 455 11.26 6.96 -36.16
CA GLU A 455 10.31 8.00 -35.76
C GLU A 455 9.90 7.86 -34.28
N LEU A 456 9.54 6.65 -33.85
CA LEU A 456 9.21 6.39 -32.45
C LEU A 456 10.41 6.66 -31.53
N ALA A 457 11.62 6.28 -31.94
CA ALA A 457 12.83 6.55 -31.18
C ALA A 457 13.05 8.04 -30.98
N LYS A 458 12.89 8.84 -32.05
CA LYS A 458 12.97 10.31 -31.99
C LYS A 458 11.91 10.91 -31.06
N ARG A 459 10.64 10.50 -31.20
CA ARG A 459 9.56 10.98 -30.34
C ARG A 459 9.83 10.70 -28.85
N PHE A 460 10.28 9.49 -28.52
CA PHE A 460 10.62 9.15 -27.14
C PHE A 460 11.87 9.93 -26.66
N ALA A 461 12.92 10.01 -27.46
CA ALA A 461 14.10 10.79 -27.11
C ALA A 461 13.77 12.27 -26.87
N ASP A 462 12.89 12.86 -27.68
CA ASP A 462 12.42 14.24 -27.51
C ASP A 462 11.58 14.41 -26.25
N CYS A 463 10.78 13.41 -25.86
CA CYS A 463 10.12 13.38 -24.55
C CYS A 463 11.14 13.43 -23.40
N VAL A 464 12.19 12.59 -23.45
CA VAL A 464 13.25 12.57 -22.42
C VAL A 464 13.99 13.91 -22.35
N ARG A 465 14.35 14.49 -23.52
CA ARG A 465 15.03 15.79 -23.60
C ARG A 465 14.15 16.94 -23.10
N THR A 466 12.87 16.92 -23.42
CA THR A 466 11.92 17.93 -22.95
C THR A 466 11.76 17.85 -21.45
N TRP A 467 11.65 16.63 -20.90
CA TRP A 467 11.62 16.41 -19.45
C TRP A 467 12.89 16.94 -18.78
N ASP A 468 14.07 16.59 -19.31
CA ASP A 468 15.36 17.07 -18.82
C ASP A 468 15.42 18.61 -18.74
N GLN A 469 15.05 19.27 -19.85
CA GLN A 469 15.17 20.72 -19.97
C GLN A 469 14.13 21.51 -19.19
N LYS A 470 12.89 21.00 -19.09
CA LYS A 470 11.75 21.79 -18.60
C LYS A 470 11.17 21.30 -17.27
N VAL A 471 11.30 20.01 -16.95
CA VAL A 471 10.55 19.38 -15.86
C VAL A 471 11.46 18.93 -14.73
N ARG A 472 12.65 18.41 -15.04
CA ARG A 472 13.56 17.76 -14.08
C ARG A 472 13.74 18.56 -12.79
N GLU A 473 14.07 19.84 -12.91
CA GLU A 473 14.35 20.72 -11.76
C GLU A 473 13.08 21.19 -11.03
N SER A 474 11.91 21.10 -11.67
CA SER A 474 10.64 21.60 -11.13
C SER A 474 9.87 20.58 -10.28
N GLY A 475 10.18 19.28 -10.41
CA GLY A 475 9.46 18.22 -9.72
C GLY A 475 8.14 17.82 -10.39
N TYR A 476 7.15 17.41 -9.60
CA TYR A 476 5.83 17.03 -10.10
C TYR A 476 4.96 18.27 -10.41
N PRO A 477 4.06 18.19 -11.40
CA PRO A 477 3.25 19.31 -11.80
C PRO A 477 2.06 19.49 -10.86
N PRO A 478 1.43 20.68 -10.86
CA PRO A 478 0.05 20.81 -10.40
C PRO A 478 -0.83 19.77 -11.12
N MET A 479 -1.67 19.09 -10.34
CA MET A 479 -2.58 18.06 -10.87
C MET A 479 -3.97 18.24 -10.27
N THR A 480 -4.99 18.05 -11.11
CA THR A 480 -6.38 18.02 -10.68
C THR A 480 -7.07 16.73 -11.10
N VAL A 481 -8.00 16.24 -10.28
CA VAL A 481 -8.74 15.02 -10.52
C VAL A 481 -10.23 15.34 -10.63
N HIS A 482 -10.79 15.12 -11.80
CA HIS A 482 -12.18 15.40 -12.16
C HIS A 482 -12.99 14.10 -12.22
N PRO A 483 -14.33 14.15 -12.10
CA PRO A 483 -15.18 12.99 -12.38
C PRO A 483 -15.00 12.50 -13.83
N ALA A 484 -15.08 11.19 -14.08
CA ALA A 484 -14.95 10.60 -15.42
C ALA A 484 -15.86 11.25 -16.49
N GLY A 485 -17.06 11.70 -16.10
CA GLY A 485 -18.03 12.33 -17.01
C GLY A 485 -17.78 13.82 -17.32
N THR A 486 -16.69 14.41 -16.82
CA THR A 486 -16.41 15.85 -17.03
C THR A 486 -16.06 16.11 -18.50
N PRO A 487 -16.74 17.02 -19.21
CA PRO A 487 -16.42 17.36 -20.61
C PRO A 487 -15.04 18.01 -20.77
N ASP A 488 -14.38 17.80 -21.92
CA ASP A 488 -13.04 18.36 -22.23
C ASP A 488 -12.98 19.89 -22.07
N GLU A 489 -14.06 20.59 -22.45
CA GLU A 489 -14.16 22.06 -22.36
C GLU A 489 -14.18 22.61 -20.92
N GLN A 490 -14.45 21.75 -19.93
CA GLN A 490 -14.46 22.09 -18.51
C GLN A 490 -13.16 21.71 -17.80
N LEU A 491 -12.29 20.94 -18.46
CA LEU A 491 -10.98 20.60 -17.92
C LEU A 491 -10.02 21.79 -18.04
N PRO A 492 -9.13 22.00 -17.05
CA PRO A 492 -8.04 22.95 -17.20
C PRO A 492 -7.09 22.51 -18.32
N VAL A 493 -6.33 23.46 -18.88
CA VAL A 493 -5.30 23.15 -19.86
C VAL A 493 -4.21 22.30 -19.20
N GLY A 494 -3.97 21.11 -19.74
CA GLY A 494 -2.96 20.15 -19.26
C GLY A 494 -3.12 18.78 -19.94
N ASP A 495 -2.11 17.93 -19.81
CA ASP A 495 -2.15 16.56 -20.35
C ASP A 495 -3.15 15.74 -19.52
N VAL A 496 -4.06 15.03 -20.21
CA VAL A 496 -5.17 14.30 -19.56
C VAL A 496 -4.88 12.80 -19.56
N LEU A 497 -4.94 12.19 -18.38
CA LEU A 497 -4.97 10.73 -18.22
C LEU A 497 -6.38 10.30 -17.81
N ASP A 498 -7.08 9.66 -18.74
CA ASP A 498 -8.41 9.15 -18.50
C ASP A 498 -8.38 7.78 -17.81
N LYS A 499 -9.03 7.73 -16.65
CA LYS A 499 -9.32 6.51 -15.91
C LYS A 499 -10.83 6.29 -15.86
N PRO A 500 -11.32 5.07 -15.60
CA PRO A 500 -12.74 4.79 -15.72
C PRO A 500 -13.66 5.56 -14.74
N PHE A 501 -13.15 5.99 -13.59
CA PHE A 501 -13.91 6.78 -12.61
C PHE A 501 -13.42 8.23 -12.47
N ALA A 502 -12.25 8.56 -13.02
CA ALA A 502 -11.67 9.88 -12.90
C ALA A 502 -10.88 10.32 -14.14
N ARG A 503 -10.83 11.63 -14.37
CA ARG A 503 -9.94 12.26 -15.36
C ARG A 503 -8.86 13.04 -14.63
N LEU A 504 -7.59 12.69 -14.80
CA LEU A 504 -6.47 13.37 -14.17
C LEU A 504 -5.88 14.36 -15.16
N VAL A 505 -5.71 15.62 -14.74
CA VAL A 505 -5.12 16.67 -15.59
C VAL A 505 -3.81 17.13 -15.00
N PHE A 506 -2.72 17.00 -15.77
CA PHE A 506 -1.35 17.31 -15.39
C PHE A 506 -0.89 18.59 -16.09
N GLN A 507 -0.43 19.58 -15.31
CA GLN A 507 0.02 20.87 -15.85
C GLN A 507 1.54 20.94 -15.90
N TRP A 508 2.15 20.16 -16.80
CA TRP A 508 3.60 20.09 -16.94
C TRP A 508 4.21 21.43 -17.39
N PRO A 509 5.31 21.89 -16.76
CA PRO A 509 5.94 23.15 -17.13
C PRO A 509 6.35 23.24 -18.59
N GLY A 510 6.00 24.36 -19.23
CA GLY A 510 6.38 24.66 -20.62
C GLY A 510 5.76 23.73 -21.66
N ARG A 511 4.63 23.11 -21.32
CA ARG A 511 3.83 22.24 -22.20
C ARG A 511 2.41 22.79 -22.34
N VAL A 512 1.92 22.82 -23.57
CA VAL A 512 0.50 23.04 -23.92
C VAL A 512 0.11 21.81 -24.73
N PRO A 513 -0.91 21.03 -24.31
CA PRO A 513 -1.31 19.82 -25.01
C PRO A 513 -1.75 20.11 -26.45
N ASP A 514 -1.40 19.20 -27.35
CA ASP A 514 -1.79 19.26 -28.76
C ASP A 514 -3.33 19.28 -28.88
N GLY A 515 -3.88 20.21 -29.66
CA GLY A 515 -5.33 20.38 -29.85
C GLY A 515 -6.01 21.39 -28.93
N THR A 516 -5.28 22.03 -28.01
CA THR A 516 -5.82 23.18 -27.25
C THR A 516 -5.91 24.39 -28.19
N PRO A 517 -7.11 24.98 -28.45
CA PRO A 517 -7.18 26.19 -29.24
C PRO A 517 -6.38 27.29 -28.54
N ASP A 518 -5.51 27.94 -29.30
CA ASP A 518 -4.63 29.01 -28.84
C ASP A 518 -5.45 30.23 -28.38
N ARG A 519 -5.96 30.18 -27.14
CA ARG A 519 -6.77 31.25 -26.56
C ARG A 519 -5.94 32.48 -26.18
N LEU A 520 -4.61 32.44 -26.37
CA LEU A 520 -3.71 33.57 -26.10
C LEU A 520 -3.49 34.48 -27.32
N ALA A 521 -3.93 34.09 -28.53
CA ALA A 521 -3.76 34.90 -29.74
C ALA A 521 -4.91 35.87 -30.06
N ALA A 522 -6.03 35.86 -29.31
CA ALA A 522 -7.23 36.66 -29.62
C ALA A 522 -7.44 37.91 -28.70
N GLY A 523 -6.40 38.35 -27.98
CA GLY A 523 -6.48 39.49 -27.05
C GLY A 523 -5.90 40.81 -27.57
N GLY A 524 -5.39 40.87 -28.81
CA GLY A 524 -4.71 42.05 -29.34
C GLY A 524 -5.37 42.54 -30.63
N GLU A 525 -6.40 43.40 -30.49
CA GLU A 525 -6.78 44.51 -31.39
C GLU A 525 -8.24 44.88 -31.12
N HIS A 526 -8.47 45.63 -30.03
CA HIS A 526 -9.47 46.70 -29.97
C HIS A 526 -9.26 47.51 -28.67
N ALA A 527 -8.43 48.55 -28.79
CA ALA A 527 -8.47 49.76 -28.00
C ALA A 527 -7.99 50.92 -28.88
#